data_AF-A0A1F7FHA0-F1
#
_entry.id   AF-A0A1F7FHA0-F1
#
_cell.length_a   1.000
_cell.length_b   1.000
_cell.length_c   1.000
_cell.angle_alpha   90.00
_cell.angle_beta   90.00
_cell.angle_gamma   90.00
#
_symmetry.space_group_name_H-M   'P 1'
#
loop_
_entity.id
_entity.type
_entity.pdbx_description
1 polymer ?
#
loop_
_entity_poly.entity_id
_entity_poly.type
_entity_poly.pdbx_seq_one_letter_code
_entity_poly.pdbx_strand_id
1 'polypeptide(L)'
;MARDTDVARIARENTAATATPLTILGIDYLHYKTADNGDLYLTRWGQPLYDHLIPQNWFSPEWFEQNREKLQGTSTVYKVKTGAVNNRSIDIVVKWCRVGEQVPLDTLTLNKFINAEFNSPYEEFSLVTEMRTNRTEKIIRTHKPLGIFVPAEKLQLWQTGRTHSRMNQKKAKFRDVELDIYRQYILIYEWIKGITVVEALEKSVADENERKRSIADYMSAAIEDLRATGFRVLDMKPVHIIVRTAQDGSLLRRKDGSRLYAVVDFELLERTEDYGQVITRRRRAEYFKRQKDKHFSVNIKDMPPHLHHMNIFGVDYVYGCTESTQGVVWVVGKDPNLFDFFLPERWRRTNRVKISEASETYYTKTKDNIHLVWKVSKVGEIPALGSMELKGYNSPFEEFAYAIELSHRGVNTIYPRAIYMTGNRSHEAIYINDTTRYENHQKILMADGTPILKADHNYITIWGYWYGPDDVNYLRDEEFGKGMNVRDAFHRGLINEYMYNRLMEQKREKLKRAGFEDLKMKGEHLLLSVTNDNSLIMDKNGLPEVRISNFECMRRL
;
A
#
# COMPACT_ATOMS: atom_id res chain seq x y z
N MET A 1 3.46 6.21 -27.19
CA MET A 1 4.35 7.30 -26.71
C MET A 1 3.68 8.63 -27.05
N ALA A 2 2.85 9.13 -26.13
CA ALA A 2 2.21 10.47 -26.10
C ALA A 2 1.01 10.41 -25.13
N ARG A 3 1.25 10.17 -23.83
CA ARG A 3 0.19 10.16 -22.79
C ARG A 3 0.62 10.69 -21.42
N ASP A 4 1.90 10.98 -21.17
CA ASP A 4 2.39 11.34 -19.82
C ASP A 4 2.66 12.85 -19.61
N THR A 5 2.37 13.71 -20.59
CA THR A 5 2.73 15.15 -20.53
C THR A 5 1.61 16.10 -20.12
N ASP A 6 0.37 15.62 -19.90
CA ASP A 6 -0.76 16.52 -19.60
C ASP A 6 -0.95 16.83 -18.10
N VAL A 7 -0.52 15.95 -17.19
CA VAL A 7 -0.73 16.15 -15.74
C VAL A 7 0.14 17.29 -15.20
N ALA A 8 1.39 17.39 -15.64
CA ALA A 8 2.33 18.44 -15.21
C ALA A 8 2.03 19.82 -15.82
N ARG A 9 1.34 19.87 -16.97
CA ARG A 9 0.99 21.12 -17.65
C ARG A 9 -0.23 21.78 -17.02
N ILE A 10 -1.23 20.99 -16.63
CA ILE A 10 -2.47 21.49 -16.01
C ILE A 10 -2.23 22.03 -14.59
N ALA A 11 -1.21 21.53 -13.88
CA ALA A 11 -0.82 22.05 -12.56
C ALA A 11 -0.31 23.51 -12.57
N ARG A 12 0.00 24.08 -13.74
CA ARG A 12 0.54 25.45 -13.86
C ARG A 12 -0.49 26.54 -14.10
N GLU A 13 -1.75 26.22 -14.41
CA GLU A 13 -2.68 27.21 -14.97
C GLU A 13 -3.90 27.58 -14.11
N ASN A 14 -4.08 27.07 -12.88
CA ASN A 14 -5.17 27.53 -11.99
C ASN A 14 -4.73 27.80 -10.54
N THR A 15 -4.81 29.08 -10.17
CA THR A 15 -4.86 29.79 -8.86
C THR A 15 -4.57 29.07 -7.53
N ALA A 16 -3.58 29.62 -6.81
CA ALA A 16 -3.48 29.87 -5.35
C ALA A 16 -3.50 28.71 -4.32
N ALA A 17 -3.71 27.46 -4.69
CA ALA A 17 -3.45 26.30 -3.82
C ALA A 17 -2.38 25.40 -4.46
N THR A 18 -1.23 25.23 -3.81
CA THR A 18 -0.21 24.28 -4.25
C THR A 18 -0.77 22.87 -4.16
N ALA A 19 -1.14 22.31 -5.32
CA ALA A 19 -1.59 20.93 -5.43
C ALA A 19 -0.40 19.98 -5.29
N THR A 20 -0.52 18.95 -4.44
CA THR A 20 0.48 17.90 -4.30
C THR A 20 0.01 16.64 -5.02
N PRO A 21 0.68 16.19 -6.09
CA PRO A 21 0.34 14.94 -6.74
C PRO A 21 0.81 13.75 -5.91
N LEU A 22 -0.08 12.79 -5.68
CA LEU A 22 0.19 11.60 -4.87
C LEU A 22 -0.51 10.38 -5.45
N THR A 23 0.06 9.20 -5.21
CA THR A 23 -0.54 7.94 -5.63
C THR A 23 -0.91 7.14 -4.39
N ILE A 24 -2.20 6.80 -4.24
CA ILE A 24 -2.71 5.98 -3.14
C ILE A 24 -3.44 4.78 -3.72
N LEU A 25 -3.06 3.57 -3.29
CA LEU A 25 -3.66 2.31 -3.76
C LEU A 25 -3.69 2.19 -5.30
N GLY A 26 -2.64 2.68 -5.96
CA GLY A 26 -2.51 2.69 -7.42
C GLY A 26 -3.41 3.71 -8.15
N ILE A 27 -3.99 4.66 -7.42
CA ILE A 27 -4.79 5.76 -7.98
C ILE A 27 -4.03 7.08 -7.80
N ASP A 28 -3.86 7.80 -8.89
CA ASP A 28 -3.25 9.13 -8.87
C ASP A 28 -4.29 10.18 -8.46
N TYR A 29 -3.92 10.98 -7.47
CA TYR A 29 -4.68 12.10 -6.94
C TYR A 29 -3.88 13.40 -7.09
N LEU A 30 -4.58 14.50 -7.31
CA LEU A 30 -4.10 15.83 -6.92
C LEU A 30 -4.70 16.17 -5.56
N HIS A 31 -3.84 16.38 -4.56
CA HIS A 31 -4.24 16.75 -3.21
C HIS A 31 -4.14 18.26 -3.00
N TYR A 32 -5.21 18.82 -2.45
CA TYR A 32 -5.32 20.22 -2.11
C TYR A 32 -5.66 20.35 -0.63
N LYS A 33 -4.99 21.27 0.05
CA LYS A 33 -5.48 21.81 1.32
C LYS A 33 -6.61 22.79 1.04
N THR A 34 -7.74 22.61 1.70
CA THR A 34 -8.88 23.52 1.60
C THR A 34 -8.70 24.72 2.52
N ALA A 35 -9.44 25.81 2.30
CA ALA A 35 -9.29 27.05 3.07
C ALA A 35 -9.56 26.87 4.58
N ASP A 36 -10.37 25.87 4.94
CA ASP A 36 -10.68 25.45 6.31
C ASP A 36 -9.71 24.39 6.85
N ASN A 37 -8.56 24.17 6.20
CA ASN A 37 -7.52 23.19 6.53
C ASN A 37 -7.96 21.71 6.41
N GLY A 38 -9.03 21.45 5.64
CA GLY A 38 -9.41 20.11 5.21
C GLY A 38 -8.52 19.59 4.08
N ASP A 39 -8.80 18.38 3.63
CA ASP A 39 -8.08 17.71 2.54
C ASP A 39 -9.02 17.35 1.40
N LEU A 40 -8.67 17.74 0.19
CA LEU A 40 -9.40 17.38 -1.03
C LEU A 40 -8.47 16.59 -1.96
N TYR A 41 -8.81 15.32 -2.21
CA TYR A 41 -8.08 14.43 -3.11
C TYR A 41 -8.88 14.25 -4.39
N LEU A 42 -8.39 14.78 -5.52
CA LEU A 42 -9.07 14.71 -6.81
C LEU A 42 -8.45 13.65 -7.71
N THR A 43 -9.27 12.71 -8.18
CA THR A 43 -8.86 11.77 -9.22
C THR A 43 -8.74 12.49 -10.56
N ARG A 44 -8.15 11.83 -11.57
CA ARG A 44 -8.14 12.35 -12.96
C ARG A 44 -9.52 12.76 -13.51
N TRP A 45 -10.61 12.23 -12.97
CA TRP A 45 -11.97 12.60 -13.40
C TRP A 45 -12.51 13.82 -12.67
N GLY A 46 -12.08 14.06 -11.43
CA GLY A 46 -12.46 15.24 -10.65
C GLY A 46 -11.59 16.45 -10.96
N GLN A 47 -10.33 16.27 -11.38
CA GLN A 47 -9.41 17.39 -11.68
C GLN A 47 -9.99 18.44 -12.64
N PRO A 48 -10.63 18.08 -13.78
CA PRO A 48 -11.24 19.08 -14.67
C PRO A 48 -12.44 19.82 -14.06
N LEU A 49 -12.95 19.33 -12.92
CA LEU A 49 -14.09 19.86 -12.18
C LEU A 49 -13.65 20.51 -10.86
N TYR A 50 -12.35 20.78 -10.66
CA TYR A 50 -11.79 21.30 -9.40
C TYR A 50 -12.65 22.41 -8.79
N ASP A 51 -12.94 23.47 -9.57
CA ASP A 51 -13.71 24.61 -9.11
C ASP A 51 -15.08 24.20 -8.55
N HIS A 52 -15.77 23.24 -9.17
CA HIS A 52 -17.06 22.75 -8.67
C HIS A 52 -16.93 21.89 -7.40
N LEU A 53 -15.79 21.23 -7.21
CA LEU A 53 -15.56 20.25 -6.14
C LEU A 53 -14.94 20.84 -4.88
N ILE A 54 -14.50 22.10 -4.94
CA ILE A 54 -14.12 22.89 -3.75
C ILE A 54 -15.32 22.93 -2.78
N PRO A 55 -15.15 22.61 -1.48
CA PRO A 55 -16.24 22.48 -0.51
C PRO A 55 -17.17 23.69 -0.42
N GLN A 56 -16.65 24.91 -0.63
CA GLN A 56 -17.43 26.15 -0.61
C GLN A 56 -18.60 26.13 -1.62
N ASN A 57 -18.45 25.39 -2.72
CA ASN A 57 -19.43 25.33 -3.81
C ASN A 57 -20.48 24.23 -3.65
N TRP A 58 -20.42 23.39 -2.61
CA TRP A 58 -21.42 22.33 -2.43
C TRP A 58 -21.64 21.90 -0.98
N PHE A 59 -20.68 22.12 -0.09
CA PHE A 59 -20.66 21.70 1.30
C PHE A 59 -20.71 22.86 2.32
N SER A 60 -20.89 24.11 1.86
CA SER A 60 -21.23 25.19 2.79
C SER A 60 -22.58 24.91 3.45
N PRO A 61 -22.75 25.16 4.77
CA PRO A 61 -23.94 24.72 5.51
C PRO A 61 -25.26 25.14 4.88
N GLU A 62 -25.39 26.42 4.50
CA GLU A 62 -26.60 26.97 3.91
C GLU A 62 -26.87 26.38 2.53
N TRP A 63 -25.83 26.25 1.70
CA TRP A 63 -25.98 25.73 0.34
C TRP A 63 -26.34 24.25 0.35
N PHE A 64 -25.62 23.46 1.16
CA PHE A 64 -25.82 22.02 1.25
C PHE A 64 -27.23 21.68 1.72
N GLU A 65 -27.76 22.39 2.73
CA GLU A 65 -29.12 22.16 3.22
C GLU A 65 -30.17 22.44 2.14
N GLN A 66 -30.00 23.51 1.36
CA GLN A 66 -30.96 23.93 0.33
C GLN A 66 -30.88 23.13 -0.97
N ASN A 67 -29.72 22.56 -1.29
CA ASN A 67 -29.43 21.98 -2.61
C ASN A 67 -29.14 20.47 -2.59
N ARG A 68 -29.39 19.80 -1.46
CA ARG A 68 -29.27 18.34 -1.34
C ARG A 68 -30.61 17.64 -1.51
N GLU A 69 -30.57 16.49 -2.15
CA GLU A 69 -31.67 15.54 -2.25
C GLU A 69 -31.18 14.20 -1.68
N LYS A 70 -31.82 13.71 -0.61
CA LYS A 70 -31.47 12.43 0.00
C LYS A 70 -31.89 11.29 -0.94
N LEU A 71 -30.93 10.44 -1.30
CA LEU A 71 -31.21 9.27 -2.14
C LEU A 71 -31.74 8.11 -1.30
N GLN A 72 -32.56 7.25 -1.90
CA GLN A 72 -33.07 6.05 -1.23
C GLN A 72 -31.92 5.10 -0.88
N GLY A 73 -31.96 4.55 0.34
CA GLY A 73 -30.96 3.61 0.84
C GLY A 73 -30.77 3.71 2.36
N THR A 74 -29.96 2.80 2.90
CA THR A 74 -29.59 2.76 4.32
C THR A 74 -28.38 3.65 4.64
N SER A 75 -27.59 4.02 3.62
CA SER A 75 -26.42 4.88 3.75
C SER A 75 -26.76 6.37 3.64
N THR A 76 -25.92 7.24 4.20
CA THR A 76 -26.04 8.70 4.08
C THR A 76 -25.51 9.16 2.73
N VAL A 77 -26.38 9.16 1.74
CA VAL A 77 -26.07 9.53 0.35
C VAL A 77 -27.00 10.64 -0.12
N TYR A 78 -26.41 11.68 -0.70
CA TYR A 78 -27.15 12.80 -1.27
C TYR A 78 -26.74 13.04 -2.71
N LYS A 79 -27.71 13.38 -3.55
CA LYS A 79 -27.46 14.14 -4.77
C LYS A 79 -27.39 15.62 -4.39
N VAL A 80 -26.38 16.32 -4.87
CA VAL A 80 -26.16 17.74 -4.56
C VAL A 80 -25.91 18.50 -5.84
N LYS A 81 -26.60 19.62 -5.99
CA LYS A 81 -26.31 20.58 -7.05
C LYS A 81 -25.23 21.56 -6.59
N THR A 82 -24.14 21.62 -7.34
CA THR A 82 -23.04 22.56 -7.06
C THR A 82 -23.43 24.01 -7.37
N GLY A 83 -22.78 24.95 -6.69
CA GLY A 83 -22.79 26.37 -7.01
C GLY A 83 -22.37 26.64 -8.44
N ALA A 84 -22.81 27.79 -8.98
CA ALA A 84 -22.52 28.16 -10.35
C ALA A 84 -21.04 28.55 -10.50
N VAL A 85 -20.29 27.77 -11.27
CA VAL A 85 -18.94 28.13 -11.74
C VAL A 85 -19.04 28.37 -13.23
N ASN A 86 -18.61 29.54 -13.70
CA ASN A 86 -18.71 29.92 -15.12
C ASN A 86 -20.14 29.74 -15.68
N ASN A 87 -21.16 30.17 -14.91
CA ASN A 87 -22.60 30.03 -15.21
C ASN A 87 -23.08 28.59 -15.43
N ARG A 88 -22.37 27.59 -14.90
CA ARG A 88 -22.76 26.19 -14.95
C ARG A 88 -22.79 25.60 -13.55
N SER A 89 -23.76 24.73 -13.31
CA SER A 89 -23.82 23.87 -12.13
C SER A 89 -23.80 22.43 -12.59
N ILE A 90 -23.16 21.57 -11.82
CA ILE A 90 -23.17 20.12 -12.01
C ILE A 90 -23.87 19.43 -10.84
N ASP A 91 -24.47 18.28 -11.12
CA ASP A 91 -24.98 17.35 -10.11
C ASP A 91 -23.86 16.38 -9.70
N ILE A 92 -23.64 16.26 -8.41
CA ILE A 92 -22.71 15.29 -7.80
C ILE A 92 -23.46 14.37 -6.83
N VAL A 93 -22.91 13.20 -6.58
CA VAL A 93 -23.32 12.33 -5.48
C VAL A 93 -22.27 12.40 -4.40
N VAL A 94 -22.69 12.71 -3.18
CA VAL A 94 -21.81 12.72 -2.01
C VAL A 94 -22.24 11.64 -1.04
N LYS A 95 -21.27 10.87 -0.57
CA LYS A 95 -21.48 9.70 0.28
C LYS A 95 -20.52 9.74 1.45
N TRP A 96 -21.07 9.57 2.66
CA TRP A 96 -20.25 9.44 3.86
C TRP A 96 -19.70 8.02 3.97
N CYS A 97 -18.39 7.90 4.06
CA CYS A 97 -17.71 6.63 4.16
C CYS A 97 -17.96 5.99 5.53
N ARG A 98 -18.53 4.78 5.50
CA ARG A 98 -18.89 3.97 6.66
C ARG A 98 -17.76 3.08 7.17
N VAL A 99 -16.54 3.34 6.72
CA VAL A 99 -15.38 2.55 7.13
C VAL A 99 -15.28 2.51 8.66
N GLY A 100 -15.12 1.30 9.22
CA GLY A 100 -15.05 1.08 10.66
C GLY A 100 -16.39 0.95 11.40
N GLU A 101 -17.53 1.17 10.71
CA GLU A 101 -18.86 0.94 11.26
C GLU A 101 -19.25 -0.55 11.28
N GLN A 102 -20.32 -0.86 12.01
CA GLN A 102 -20.94 -2.18 11.97
C GLN A 102 -21.76 -2.35 10.68
N VAL A 103 -21.49 -3.42 9.94
CA VAL A 103 -22.35 -3.86 8.81
C VAL A 103 -23.62 -4.45 9.42
N PRO A 104 -24.81 -3.90 9.13
CA PRO A 104 -26.06 -4.40 9.69
C PRO A 104 -26.34 -5.87 9.32
N LEU A 105 -26.94 -6.64 10.22
CA LEU A 105 -27.16 -8.09 10.03
C LEU A 105 -28.24 -8.42 8.99
N ASP A 106 -29.19 -7.51 8.76
CA ASP A 106 -30.25 -7.59 7.74
C ASP A 106 -29.70 -7.46 6.30
N THR A 107 -28.48 -6.97 6.17
CA THR A 107 -27.74 -6.78 4.93
C THR A 107 -27.16 -8.11 4.41
N LEU A 108 -27.17 -9.16 5.24
CA LEU A 108 -26.45 -10.40 5.00
C LEU A 108 -27.36 -11.62 5.16
N THR A 109 -27.39 -12.49 4.15
CA THR A 109 -27.89 -13.85 4.33
C THR A 109 -26.97 -14.56 5.36
N LEU A 110 -27.54 -14.87 6.52
CA LEU A 110 -26.95 -15.21 7.83
C LEU A 110 -25.74 -16.18 7.91
N ASN A 111 -25.26 -16.80 6.82
CA ASN A 111 -24.22 -17.83 6.88
C ASN A 111 -23.00 -17.64 5.95
N LYS A 112 -22.97 -16.67 5.03
CA LYS A 112 -21.87 -16.59 4.02
C LYS A 112 -20.83 -15.49 4.23
N PHE A 113 -21.12 -14.43 4.98
CA PHE A 113 -20.25 -13.23 5.03
C PHE A 113 -20.13 -12.58 6.42
N ILE A 114 -19.97 -13.39 7.47
CA ILE A 114 -19.80 -12.93 8.86
C ILE A 114 -18.65 -11.91 9.02
N ASN A 115 -17.69 -11.89 8.09
CA ASN A 115 -16.50 -11.03 8.09
C ASN A 115 -16.56 -9.85 7.08
N ALA A 116 -17.74 -9.46 6.60
CA ALA A 116 -17.88 -8.32 5.69
C ALA A 116 -17.56 -6.99 6.40
N GLU A 117 -16.85 -6.10 5.71
CA GLU A 117 -16.43 -4.79 6.24
C GLU A 117 -16.50 -3.71 5.16
N PHE A 118 -17.07 -2.55 5.49
CA PHE A 118 -17.14 -1.38 4.59
C PHE A 118 -15.76 -0.89 4.16
N ASN A 119 -15.54 -0.79 2.85
CA ASN A 119 -14.33 -0.28 2.24
C ASN A 119 -13.93 1.11 2.77
N SER A 120 -12.62 1.34 2.91
CA SER A 120 -12.09 2.71 3.05
C SER A 120 -12.39 3.54 1.79
N PRO A 121 -12.39 4.88 1.86
CA PRO A 121 -12.71 5.69 0.69
C PRO A 121 -11.73 5.45 -0.46
N TYR A 122 -10.46 5.20 -0.14
CA TYR A 122 -9.41 4.91 -1.11
C TYR A 122 -9.51 3.48 -1.67
N GLU A 123 -9.89 2.49 -0.84
CA GLU A 123 -10.21 1.13 -1.31
C GLU A 123 -11.33 1.15 -2.34
N GLU A 124 -12.41 1.86 -2.01
CA GLU A 124 -13.59 1.95 -2.87
C GLU A 124 -13.19 2.53 -4.24
N PHE A 125 -12.47 3.66 -4.25
CA PHE A 125 -12.01 4.28 -5.49
C PHE A 125 -11.00 3.42 -6.26
N SER A 126 -10.11 2.71 -5.56
CA SER A 126 -9.15 1.78 -6.17
C SER A 126 -9.87 0.63 -6.87
N LEU A 127 -10.81 -0.04 -6.18
CA LEU A 127 -11.57 -1.15 -6.74
C LEU A 127 -12.49 -0.72 -7.89
N VAL A 128 -13.18 0.41 -7.76
CA VAL A 128 -14.02 0.96 -8.84
C VAL A 128 -13.17 1.30 -10.05
N THR A 129 -12.01 1.93 -9.85
CA THR A 129 -11.12 2.27 -10.97
C THR A 129 -10.53 1.03 -11.62
N GLU A 130 -10.13 0.03 -10.84
CA GLU A 130 -9.67 -1.26 -11.35
C GLU A 130 -10.76 -1.93 -12.18
N MET A 131 -11.99 -2.03 -11.67
CA MET A 131 -13.12 -2.61 -12.39
C MET A 131 -13.42 -1.85 -13.70
N ARG A 132 -13.33 -0.52 -13.70
CA ARG A 132 -13.53 0.31 -14.89
C ARG A 132 -12.40 0.20 -15.92
N THR A 133 -11.17 -0.08 -15.47
CA THR A 133 -10.00 -0.17 -16.34
C THR A 133 -9.73 -1.60 -16.80
N ASN A 134 -10.26 -2.59 -16.09
CA ASN A 134 -10.17 -3.99 -16.47
C ASN A 134 -10.87 -4.22 -17.81
N ARG A 135 -10.09 -4.46 -18.85
CA ARG A 135 -10.58 -4.71 -20.21
C ARG A 135 -10.96 -6.17 -20.34
N THR A 136 -12.17 -6.50 -19.94
CA THR A 136 -12.82 -7.76 -20.28
C THR A 136 -13.85 -7.53 -21.40
N GLU A 137 -14.46 -8.60 -21.91
CA GLU A 137 -15.57 -8.49 -22.87
C GLU A 137 -16.80 -7.76 -22.26
N LYS A 138 -16.93 -7.77 -20.92
CA LYS A 138 -18.05 -7.16 -20.21
C LYS A 138 -17.62 -5.87 -19.51
N ILE A 139 -18.19 -4.74 -19.94
CA ILE A 139 -17.96 -3.45 -19.30
C ILE A 139 -19.06 -3.16 -18.28
N ILE A 140 -18.68 -3.07 -17.00
CA ILE A 140 -19.55 -2.57 -15.92
C ILE A 140 -19.56 -1.05 -15.97
N ARG A 141 -20.73 -0.45 -16.23
CA ARG A 141 -20.88 1.01 -16.14
C ARG A 141 -21.05 1.40 -14.68
N THR A 142 -20.28 2.39 -14.26
CA THR A 142 -20.40 3.01 -12.93
C THR A 142 -20.42 4.53 -13.08
N HIS A 143 -20.92 5.24 -12.06
CA HIS A 143 -20.52 6.64 -11.87
C HIS A 143 -19.00 6.78 -11.68
N LYS A 144 -18.44 7.93 -12.08
CA LYS A 144 -17.02 8.22 -11.96
C LYS A 144 -16.68 8.68 -10.54
N PRO A 145 -15.65 8.13 -9.88
CA PRO A 145 -15.15 8.64 -8.61
C PRO A 145 -14.40 9.96 -8.87
N LEU A 146 -14.96 11.09 -8.46
CA LEU A 146 -14.40 12.41 -8.74
C LEU A 146 -13.32 12.79 -7.71
N GLY A 147 -13.61 12.58 -6.42
CA GLY A 147 -12.67 12.93 -5.37
C GLY A 147 -13.11 12.48 -3.98
N ILE A 148 -12.21 12.63 -3.02
CA ILE A 148 -12.46 12.37 -1.59
C ILE A 148 -12.24 13.69 -0.88
N PHE A 149 -13.24 14.17 -0.16
CA PHE A 149 -13.13 15.31 0.73
C PHE A 149 -13.08 14.85 2.19
N VAL A 150 -12.12 15.38 2.94
CA VAL A 150 -11.90 15.08 4.36
C VAL A 150 -11.96 16.42 5.11
N PRO A 151 -13.08 16.75 5.78
CA PRO A 151 -13.18 17.97 6.59
C PRO A 151 -12.06 18.05 7.64
N ALA A 152 -11.69 19.28 8.03
CA ALA A 152 -10.67 19.49 9.06
C ALA A 152 -11.13 19.05 10.46
N GLU A 153 -12.45 19.09 10.70
CA GLU A 153 -13.06 18.75 11.97
C GLU A 153 -12.73 17.30 12.39
N LYS A 154 -12.34 17.16 13.67
CA LYS A 154 -12.24 15.86 14.34
C LYS A 154 -13.46 15.67 15.24
N LEU A 155 -14.15 14.56 15.00
CA LEU A 155 -15.34 14.17 15.73
C LEU A 155 -15.01 13.25 16.91
N GLN A 156 -15.93 13.14 17.86
CA GLN A 156 -15.89 12.11 18.89
C GLN A 156 -16.26 10.74 18.30
N LEU A 157 -15.73 9.66 18.88
CA LEU A 157 -15.88 8.31 18.34
C LEU A 157 -17.35 7.91 18.10
N TRP A 158 -18.23 8.23 19.05
CA TRP A 158 -19.66 7.95 18.96
C TRP A 158 -20.34 8.70 17.79
N GLN A 159 -19.88 9.90 17.44
CA GLN A 159 -20.40 10.68 16.31
C GLN A 159 -20.03 10.06 14.96
N THR A 160 -18.95 9.27 14.90
CA THR A 160 -18.54 8.57 13.68
C THR A 160 -19.21 7.21 13.51
N GLY A 161 -19.82 6.65 14.57
CA GLY A 161 -20.37 5.28 14.57
C GLY A 161 -19.31 4.17 14.46
N ARG A 162 -18.01 4.49 14.47
CA ARG A 162 -16.91 3.55 14.26
C ARG A 162 -16.49 2.84 15.53
N THR A 163 -15.91 1.65 15.36
CA THR A 163 -15.28 0.92 16.46
C THR A 163 -13.77 0.78 16.24
N HIS A 164 -12.98 0.90 17.32
CA HIS A 164 -11.53 0.73 17.25
C HIS A 164 -11.12 -0.65 16.71
N SER A 165 -11.82 -1.72 17.08
CA SER A 165 -11.53 -3.08 16.62
C SER A 165 -11.67 -3.22 15.10
N ARG A 166 -12.78 -2.76 14.51
CA ARG A 166 -13.01 -2.82 13.06
C ARG A 166 -12.12 -1.87 12.28
N MET A 167 -11.85 -0.68 12.82
CA MET A 167 -10.86 0.22 12.22
C MET A 167 -9.47 -0.42 12.22
N ASN A 168 -9.08 -1.12 13.29
CA ASN A 168 -7.82 -1.84 13.36
C ASN A 168 -7.77 -3.04 12.40
N GLN A 169 -8.89 -3.74 12.18
CA GLN A 169 -9.04 -4.84 11.24
C GLN A 169 -9.02 -4.36 9.78
N LYS A 170 -9.65 -3.22 9.47
CA LYS A 170 -9.56 -2.57 8.15
C LYS A 170 -8.17 -2.03 7.87
N LYS A 171 -7.58 -1.31 8.83
CA LYS A 171 -6.14 -1.02 8.89
C LYS A 171 -5.27 -2.27 8.99
N ALA A 172 -5.81 -3.49 8.98
CA ALA A 172 -5.04 -4.73 8.82
C ALA A 172 -5.21 -5.32 7.40
N LYS A 173 -6.41 -5.26 6.80
CA LYS A 173 -6.76 -5.84 5.48
C LYS A 173 -6.32 -5.00 4.28
N PHE A 174 -6.43 -3.68 4.34
CA PHE A 174 -5.95 -2.73 3.32
C PHE A 174 -5.25 -1.61 4.03
N ARG A 175 -3.94 -1.54 3.86
CA ARG A 175 -3.13 -0.82 4.82
C ARG A 175 -2.66 0.51 4.28
N ASP A 176 -2.49 0.68 2.97
CA ASP A 176 -1.83 1.81 2.28
C ASP A 176 -2.37 3.23 2.58
N VAL A 177 -3.34 3.37 3.49
CA VAL A 177 -3.88 4.64 3.99
C VAL A 177 -4.24 4.55 5.47
N GLU A 178 -3.70 5.43 6.33
CA GLU A 178 -4.26 5.62 7.67
C GLU A 178 -5.55 6.40 7.54
N LEU A 179 -6.63 5.74 7.92
CA LEU A 179 -7.86 6.42 8.23
C LEU A 179 -7.77 6.92 9.67
N ASP A 180 -7.74 8.24 9.83
CA ASP A 180 -8.06 8.88 11.11
C ASP A 180 -9.50 8.51 11.49
N ILE A 181 -9.63 7.78 12.61
CA ILE A 181 -10.91 7.30 13.13
C ILE A 181 -11.85 8.45 13.51
N TYR A 182 -11.30 9.63 13.81
CA TYR A 182 -12.04 10.81 14.22
C TYR A 182 -12.45 11.70 13.05
N ARG A 183 -11.98 11.44 11.82
CA ARG A 183 -12.30 12.28 10.65
C ARG A 183 -13.37 11.66 9.77
N GLN A 184 -14.24 12.50 9.20
CA GLN A 184 -15.18 12.04 8.17
C GLN A 184 -14.47 11.95 6.82
N TYR A 185 -14.87 10.97 6.01
CA TYR A 185 -14.46 10.87 4.62
C TYR A 185 -15.70 10.93 3.77
N ILE A 186 -15.78 11.92 2.88
CA ILE A 186 -16.91 12.15 1.99
C ILE A 186 -16.44 11.80 0.58
N LEU A 187 -16.95 10.71 0.04
CA LEU A 187 -16.69 10.31 -1.34
C LEU A 187 -17.58 11.15 -2.27
N ILE A 188 -16.98 11.69 -3.32
CA ILE A 188 -17.66 12.50 -4.34
C ILE A 188 -17.64 11.73 -5.65
N TYR A 189 -18.83 11.45 -6.18
CA TYR A 189 -19.05 10.79 -7.47
C TYR A 189 -19.79 11.70 -8.45
N GLU A 190 -19.59 11.46 -9.74
CA GLU A 190 -20.40 12.06 -10.80
C GLU A 190 -21.85 11.57 -10.71
N TRP A 191 -22.83 12.45 -10.90
CA TRP A 191 -24.22 12.02 -11.06
C TRP A 191 -24.39 11.21 -12.35
N ILE A 192 -24.96 10.01 -12.22
CA ILE A 192 -25.29 9.18 -13.37
C ILE A 192 -26.77 9.38 -13.74
N LYS A 193 -27.02 9.88 -14.96
CA LYS A 193 -28.41 10.05 -15.44
C LYS A 193 -29.12 8.69 -15.48
N GLY A 194 -30.29 8.62 -14.87
CA GLY A 194 -31.14 7.44 -14.80
C GLY A 194 -31.94 7.44 -13.49
N ILE A 195 -32.71 6.38 -13.29
CA ILE A 195 -33.43 6.08 -12.05
C ILE A 195 -33.15 4.62 -11.65
N THR A 196 -33.50 4.23 -10.44
CA THR A 196 -33.33 2.84 -10.01
C THR A 196 -34.19 1.90 -10.87
N VAL A 197 -33.75 0.65 -11.05
CA VAL A 197 -34.53 -0.34 -11.81
C VAL A 197 -35.89 -0.61 -11.17
N VAL A 198 -35.99 -0.47 -9.84
CA VAL A 198 -37.24 -0.59 -9.09
C VAL A 198 -38.20 0.51 -9.53
N GLU A 199 -37.79 1.78 -9.41
CA GLU A 199 -38.61 2.92 -9.83
C GLU A 199 -39.00 2.86 -11.32
N ALA A 200 -38.07 2.41 -12.17
CA ALA A 200 -38.32 2.34 -13.60
C ALA A 200 -39.39 1.30 -13.92
N LEU A 201 -39.28 0.10 -13.33
CA LEU A 201 -40.23 -0.98 -13.55
C LEU A 201 -41.57 -0.76 -12.83
N GLU A 202 -41.59 -0.02 -11.72
CA GLU A 202 -42.84 0.44 -11.10
C GLU A 202 -43.65 1.34 -12.04
N LYS A 203 -42.96 2.18 -12.82
CA LYS A 203 -43.60 3.08 -13.79
C LYS A 203 -43.98 2.38 -15.10
N SER A 204 -43.21 1.36 -15.51
CA SER A 204 -43.37 0.75 -16.84
C SER A 204 -44.07 -0.61 -16.86
N VAL A 205 -44.16 -1.31 -15.73
CA VAL A 205 -44.75 -2.66 -15.64
C VAL A 205 -45.86 -2.68 -14.58
N ALA A 206 -47.10 -2.86 -15.05
CA ALA A 206 -48.28 -2.87 -14.21
C ALA A 206 -48.42 -4.19 -13.40
N ASP A 207 -48.11 -5.33 -14.01
CA ASP A 207 -48.21 -6.64 -13.34
C ASP A 207 -47.10 -6.81 -12.30
N GLU A 208 -47.49 -7.06 -11.05
CA GLU A 208 -46.55 -7.16 -9.93
C GLU A 208 -45.61 -8.37 -10.07
N ASN A 209 -46.09 -9.49 -10.61
CA ASN A 209 -45.29 -10.71 -10.76
C ASN A 209 -44.26 -10.57 -11.89
N GLU A 210 -44.64 -9.95 -13.00
CA GLU A 210 -43.74 -9.59 -14.10
C GLU A 210 -42.70 -8.56 -13.66
N ARG A 211 -43.10 -7.57 -12.86
CA ARG A 211 -42.18 -6.59 -12.26
C ARG A 211 -41.16 -7.27 -11.34
N LYS A 212 -41.59 -8.13 -10.42
CA LYS A 212 -40.69 -8.90 -9.54
C LYS A 212 -39.72 -9.77 -10.32
N ARG A 213 -40.20 -10.49 -11.35
CA ARG A 213 -39.35 -11.28 -12.26
C ARG A 213 -38.34 -10.41 -12.99
N SER A 214 -38.77 -9.28 -13.53
CA SER A 214 -37.90 -8.33 -14.24
C SER A 214 -36.82 -7.75 -13.32
N ILE A 215 -37.15 -7.40 -12.07
CA ILE A 215 -36.17 -6.94 -11.08
C ILE A 215 -35.15 -8.04 -10.80
N ALA A 216 -35.59 -9.28 -10.57
CA ALA A 216 -34.70 -10.43 -10.33
C ALA A 216 -33.77 -10.72 -11.52
N ASP A 217 -34.27 -10.53 -12.74
CA ASP A 217 -33.51 -10.66 -13.98
C ASP A 217 -32.39 -9.62 -14.11
N TYR A 218 -32.68 -8.34 -13.81
CA TYR A 218 -31.66 -7.28 -13.79
C TYR A 218 -30.62 -7.52 -12.70
N MET A 219 -31.06 -7.96 -11.53
CA MET A 219 -30.17 -8.33 -10.42
C MET A 219 -29.23 -9.47 -10.80
N SER A 220 -29.77 -10.54 -11.37
CA SER A 220 -28.97 -11.70 -11.79
C SER A 220 -27.95 -11.31 -12.85
N ALA A 221 -28.36 -10.51 -13.85
CA ALA A 221 -27.44 -10.00 -14.87
C ALA A 221 -26.32 -9.13 -14.29
N ALA A 222 -26.62 -8.24 -13.33
CA ALA A 222 -25.62 -7.41 -12.67
C ALA A 222 -24.61 -8.23 -11.86
N ILE A 223 -25.08 -9.24 -11.12
CA ILE A 223 -24.23 -10.13 -10.33
C ILE A 223 -23.32 -10.98 -11.24
N GLU A 224 -23.87 -11.52 -12.33
CA GLU A 224 -23.11 -12.32 -13.30
C GLU A 224 -22.06 -11.48 -14.03
N ASP A 225 -22.42 -10.28 -14.46
CA ASP A 225 -21.49 -9.38 -15.13
C ASP A 225 -20.36 -8.97 -14.17
N LEU A 226 -20.66 -8.61 -12.91
CA LEU A 226 -19.63 -8.32 -11.90
C LEU A 226 -18.69 -9.50 -11.70
N ARG A 227 -19.23 -10.70 -11.49
CA ARG A 227 -18.44 -11.92 -11.28
C ARG A 227 -17.54 -12.22 -12.48
N ALA A 228 -18.05 -12.07 -13.70
CA ALA A 228 -17.29 -12.26 -14.94
C ALA A 228 -16.13 -11.26 -15.09
N THR A 229 -16.24 -10.09 -14.46
CA THR A 229 -15.15 -9.09 -14.40
C THR A 229 -14.20 -9.27 -13.22
N GLY A 230 -14.41 -10.28 -12.36
CA GLY A 230 -13.59 -10.55 -11.18
C GLY A 230 -14.02 -9.81 -9.92
N PHE A 231 -15.24 -9.27 -9.87
CA PHE A 231 -15.75 -8.46 -8.76
C PHE A 231 -17.07 -9.00 -8.20
N ARG A 232 -17.41 -8.59 -6.98
CA ARG A 232 -18.75 -8.75 -6.40
C ARG A 232 -19.06 -7.62 -5.43
N VAL A 233 -20.33 -7.29 -5.27
CA VAL A 233 -20.84 -6.41 -4.20
C VAL A 233 -21.62 -7.27 -3.23
N LEU A 234 -21.20 -7.32 -1.96
CA LEU A 234 -21.79 -8.25 -0.99
C LEU A 234 -23.25 -7.91 -0.64
N ASP A 235 -23.59 -6.63 -0.60
CA ASP A 235 -24.95 -6.12 -0.38
C ASP A 235 -25.57 -5.59 -1.69
N MET A 236 -25.50 -6.38 -2.77
CA MET A 236 -26.14 -5.95 -4.01
C MET A 236 -27.67 -5.91 -3.81
N LYS A 237 -28.28 -4.76 -4.10
CA LYS A 237 -29.74 -4.54 -4.04
C LYS A 237 -30.26 -3.99 -5.36
N PRO A 238 -31.54 -4.20 -5.71
CA PRO A 238 -32.14 -3.64 -6.92
C PRO A 238 -31.96 -2.12 -7.07
N VAL A 239 -32.00 -1.40 -5.96
CA VAL A 239 -31.81 0.07 -5.93
C VAL A 239 -30.39 0.51 -6.34
N HIS A 240 -29.41 -0.40 -6.36
CA HIS A 240 -28.05 -0.13 -6.84
C HIS A 240 -27.91 -0.23 -8.36
N ILE A 241 -28.98 -0.62 -9.07
CA ILE A 241 -29.00 -0.75 -10.52
C ILE A 241 -29.71 0.47 -11.10
N ILE A 242 -28.95 1.30 -11.81
CA ILE A 242 -29.46 2.49 -12.49
C ILE A 242 -29.72 2.19 -13.95
N VAL A 243 -30.96 2.43 -14.37
CA VAL A 243 -31.41 2.28 -15.76
C VAL A 243 -31.85 3.62 -16.33
N ARG A 244 -31.93 3.69 -17.66
CA ARG A 244 -32.49 4.85 -18.37
C ARG A 244 -33.73 4.42 -19.13
N THR A 245 -34.71 5.30 -19.15
CA THR A 245 -35.90 5.17 -19.99
C THR A 245 -35.71 5.93 -21.30
N ALA A 246 -36.25 5.40 -22.39
CA ALA A 246 -36.48 6.13 -23.63
C ALA A 246 -37.69 7.08 -23.47
N GLN A 247 -37.93 7.91 -24.49
CA GLN A 247 -39.07 8.84 -24.51
C GLN A 247 -40.42 8.11 -24.49
N ASP A 248 -40.49 6.89 -25.03
CA ASP A 248 -41.68 6.04 -25.02
C ASP A 248 -41.88 5.29 -23.69
N GLY A 249 -41.03 5.53 -22.69
CA GLY A 249 -41.08 4.87 -21.38
C GLY A 249 -40.41 3.50 -21.33
N SER A 250 -39.94 2.96 -22.46
CA SER A 250 -39.22 1.68 -22.49
C SER A 250 -37.82 1.79 -21.88
N LEU A 251 -37.30 0.70 -21.32
CA LEU A 251 -35.93 0.68 -20.79
C LEU A 251 -34.92 0.59 -21.94
N LEU A 252 -33.91 1.46 -21.91
CA LEU A 252 -32.84 1.43 -22.91
C LEU A 252 -32.09 0.10 -22.87
N ARG A 253 -31.70 -0.37 -24.05
CA ARG A 253 -30.94 -1.60 -24.27
C ARG A 253 -29.65 -1.33 -25.02
N ARG A 254 -28.71 -2.28 -24.96
CA ARG A 254 -27.50 -2.28 -25.79
C ARG A 254 -27.86 -2.62 -27.23
N LYS A 255 -26.93 -2.38 -28.16
CA LYS A 255 -27.11 -2.66 -29.59
C LYS A 255 -27.37 -4.14 -29.89
N ASP A 256 -26.86 -5.03 -29.05
CA ASP A 256 -27.07 -6.49 -29.11
C ASP A 256 -28.38 -6.94 -28.44
N GLY A 257 -29.24 -6.01 -28.02
CA GLY A 257 -30.50 -6.29 -27.33
C GLY A 257 -30.36 -6.60 -25.83
N SER A 258 -29.13 -6.71 -25.31
CA SER A 258 -28.90 -6.94 -23.89
C SER A 258 -29.22 -5.72 -23.03
N ARG A 259 -29.34 -5.94 -21.71
CA ARG A 259 -29.74 -4.92 -20.74
C ARG A 259 -28.67 -3.83 -20.63
N LEU A 260 -29.10 -2.57 -20.64
CA LEU A 260 -28.22 -1.42 -20.39
C LEU A 260 -28.51 -0.86 -19.00
N TYR A 261 -27.54 -1.00 -18.11
CA TYR A 261 -27.61 -0.48 -16.76
C TYR A 261 -26.23 0.00 -16.29
N ALA A 262 -26.22 0.71 -15.18
CA ALA A 262 -25.04 1.00 -14.40
C ALA A 262 -25.22 0.52 -12.96
N VAL A 263 -24.10 0.23 -12.31
CA VAL A 263 -24.05 -0.13 -10.90
C VAL A 263 -23.55 1.07 -10.11
N VAL A 264 -24.15 1.32 -8.95
CA VAL A 264 -23.71 2.30 -7.94
C VAL A 264 -23.57 1.59 -6.59
N ASP A 265 -23.08 2.33 -5.61
CA ASP A 265 -22.86 1.88 -4.22
C ASP A 265 -21.84 0.75 -4.06
N PHE A 266 -20.59 1.13 -3.79
CA PHE A 266 -19.42 0.24 -3.78
C PHE A 266 -18.82 0.01 -2.40
N GLU A 267 -19.54 0.34 -1.33
CA GLU A 267 -19.02 0.22 0.04
C GLU A 267 -18.63 -1.21 0.42
N LEU A 268 -19.23 -2.20 -0.22
CA LEU A 268 -18.93 -3.63 -0.04
C LEU A 268 -18.52 -4.29 -1.36
N LEU A 269 -17.92 -3.52 -2.27
CA LEU A 269 -17.27 -4.05 -3.47
C LEU A 269 -15.99 -4.78 -3.08
N GLU A 270 -15.77 -5.97 -3.64
CA GLU A 270 -14.51 -6.70 -3.48
C GLU A 270 -14.17 -7.52 -4.72
N ARG A 271 -12.88 -7.88 -4.84
CA ARG A 271 -12.43 -8.86 -5.85
C ARG A 271 -13.00 -10.23 -5.48
N THR A 272 -13.34 -11.04 -6.48
CA THR A 272 -13.54 -12.48 -6.27
C THR A 272 -12.21 -13.12 -5.82
N GLU A 273 -12.29 -14.25 -5.13
CA GLU A 273 -11.09 -14.91 -4.58
C GLU A 273 -10.08 -15.26 -5.68
N ASP A 274 -10.54 -15.88 -6.77
CA ASP A 274 -9.72 -16.25 -7.93
C ASP A 274 -9.03 -15.03 -8.54
N TYR A 275 -9.78 -13.96 -8.76
CA TYR A 275 -9.23 -12.74 -9.34
C TYR A 275 -8.25 -12.05 -8.39
N GLY A 276 -8.54 -12.07 -7.08
CA GLY A 276 -7.60 -11.62 -6.04
C GLY A 276 -6.27 -12.35 -6.09
N GLN A 277 -6.27 -13.68 -6.23
CA GLN A 277 -5.05 -14.48 -6.36
C GLN A 277 -4.26 -14.12 -7.63
N VAL A 278 -4.94 -13.90 -8.76
CA VAL A 278 -4.31 -13.45 -10.01
C VAL A 278 -3.62 -12.10 -9.84
N ILE A 279 -4.27 -11.13 -9.19
CA ILE A 279 -3.68 -9.81 -8.92
C ILE A 279 -2.45 -9.91 -8.01
N THR A 280 -2.54 -10.68 -6.93
CA THR A 280 -1.40 -10.89 -6.02
C THR A 280 -0.21 -11.51 -6.76
N ARG A 281 -0.43 -12.55 -7.57
CA ARG A 281 0.63 -13.16 -8.40
C ARG A 281 1.24 -12.17 -9.37
N ARG A 282 0.41 -11.35 -10.04
CA ARG A 282 0.88 -10.32 -10.98
C ARG A 282 1.73 -9.26 -10.30
N ARG A 283 1.29 -8.73 -9.15
CA ARG A 283 2.05 -7.74 -8.37
C ARG A 283 3.37 -8.31 -7.86
N ARG A 284 3.38 -9.57 -7.40
CA ARG A 284 4.61 -10.27 -7.00
C ARG A 284 5.59 -10.42 -8.17
N ALA A 285 5.11 -10.83 -9.33
CA ALA A 285 5.94 -10.97 -10.52
C ALA A 285 6.51 -9.62 -10.96
N GLU A 286 5.72 -8.54 -10.88
CA GLU A 286 6.16 -7.18 -11.17
C GLU A 286 7.27 -6.73 -10.20
N TYR A 287 7.08 -6.92 -8.89
CA TYR A 287 8.10 -6.63 -7.88
C TYR A 287 9.44 -7.28 -8.22
N PHE A 288 9.43 -8.59 -8.50
CA PHE A 288 10.65 -9.32 -8.80
C PHE A 288 11.31 -8.91 -10.12
N LYS A 289 10.49 -8.66 -11.16
CA LYS A 289 11.00 -8.14 -12.43
C LYS A 289 11.76 -6.83 -12.22
N ARG A 290 11.20 -5.92 -11.40
CA ARG A 290 11.83 -4.63 -11.08
C ARG A 290 13.07 -4.76 -10.23
N GLN A 291 13.12 -5.73 -9.30
CA GLN A 291 14.31 -5.99 -8.47
C GLN A 291 15.47 -6.62 -9.26
N LYS A 292 15.19 -7.39 -10.31
CA LYS A 292 16.23 -8.06 -11.13
C LYS A 292 16.89 -7.11 -12.12
N ASP A 293 16.11 -6.22 -12.70
CA ASP A 293 16.55 -5.45 -13.85
C ASP A 293 17.49 -4.31 -13.43
N LYS A 294 18.79 -4.57 -13.59
CA LYS A 294 19.88 -3.59 -13.38
C LYS A 294 19.84 -2.42 -14.37
N HIS A 295 19.02 -2.50 -15.43
CA HIS A 295 18.97 -1.52 -16.51
C HIS A 295 17.88 -0.45 -16.35
N PHE A 296 17.02 -0.50 -15.33
CA PHE A 296 16.14 0.63 -15.03
C PHE A 296 16.89 1.71 -14.24
N SER A 297 17.84 2.35 -14.93
CA SER A 297 18.26 3.71 -14.58
C SER A 297 17.05 4.62 -14.81
N VAL A 298 16.16 4.71 -13.82
CA VAL A 298 15.06 5.68 -13.89
C VAL A 298 15.70 7.06 -13.93
N ASN A 299 15.30 7.85 -14.93
CA ASN A 299 15.70 9.23 -15.02
C ASN A 299 15.11 9.94 -13.80
N ILE A 300 15.93 10.61 -12.99
CA ILE A 300 15.47 11.35 -11.81
C ILE A 300 14.35 12.35 -12.19
N LYS A 301 14.31 12.80 -13.45
CA LYS A 301 13.26 13.65 -14.00
C LYS A 301 11.86 13.01 -14.05
N ASP A 302 11.76 11.69 -14.02
CA ASP A 302 10.50 10.93 -14.03
C ASP A 302 10.03 10.57 -12.61
N MET A 303 10.68 11.10 -11.56
CA MET A 303 10.31 10.88 -10.17
C MET A 303 8.94 11.53 -9.88
N PRO A 304 7.96 10.79 -9.31
CA PRO A 304 6.72 11.39 -8.83
C PRO A 304 7.02 12.52 -7.83
N PRO A 305 6.29 13.66 -7.84
CA PRO A 305 6.68 14.82 -7.03
C PRO A 305 6.62 14.63 -5.51
N HIS A 306 5.90 13.60 -5.03
CA HIS A 306 5.88 13.20 -3.61
C HIS A 306 7.04 12.27 -3.22
N LEU A 307 7.87 11.87 -4.19
CA LEU A 307 9.06 11.04 -3.99
C LEU A 307 10.31 11.81 -4.36
N HIS A 308 11.41 11.49 -3.69
CA HIS A 308 12.70 12.12 -3.94
C HIS A 308 13.78 11.07 -4.11
N HIS A 309 14.70 11.32 -5.03
CA HIS A 309 15.94 10.55 -5.07
C HIS A 309 16.89 11.08 -3.99
N MET A 310 17.50 10.16 -3.24
CA MET A 310 18.54 10.47 -2.25
C MET A 310 19.74 9.55 -2.46
N ASN A 311 20.95 10.07 -2.29
CA ASN A 311 22.16 9.25 -2.21
C ASN A 311 22.75 9.38 -0.80
N ILE A 312 22.71 8.29 -0.03
CA ILE A 312 23.19 8.25 1.36
C ILE A 312 24.27 7.17 1.43
N PHE A 313 25.49 7.55 1.80
CA PHE A 313 26.67 6.66 1.83
C PHE A 313 26.94 5.91 0.52
N GLY A 314 26.64 6.53 -0.62
CA GLY A 314 26.83 5.92 -1.93
C GLY A 314 25.70 4.96 -2.34
N VAL A 315 24.66 4.81 -1.51
CA VAL A 315 23.47 4.03 -1.83
C VAL A 315 22.37 4.95 -2.31
N ASP A 316 21.80 4.64 -3.48
CA ASP A 316 20.64 5.32 -4.02
C ASP A 316 19.37 4.86 -3.33
N TYR A 317 18.49 5.81 -2.99
CA TYR A 317 17.19 5.57 -2.41
C TYR A 317 16.10 6.38 -3.13
N VAL A 318 14.91 5.80 -3.22
CA VAL A 318 13.65 6.52 -3.40
C VAL A 318 13.07 6.80 -2.02
N TYR A 319 13.01 8.06 -1.65
CA TYR A 319 12.51 8.58 -0.39
C TYR A 319 11.08 9.12 -0.53
N GLY A 320 10.23 8.86 0.46
CA GLY A 320 8.88 9.43 0.52
C GLY A 320 8.23 9.29 1.90
N CYS A 321 7.27 10.17 2.16
CA CYS A 321 6.44 10.11 3.36
C CYS A 321 5.43 8.98 3.27
N THR A 322 5.14 8.35 4.42
CA THR A 322 4.05 7.39 4.56
C THR A 322 2.89 8.08 5.26
N GLU A 323 1.96 8.64 4.48
CA GLU A 323 0.75 9.31 4.98
C GLU A 323 0.01 8.47 6.05
N SER A 324 0.10 7.15 5.89
CA SER A 324 -0.58 6.15 6.69
C SER A 324 0.01 5.85 8.06
N THR A 325 1.20 6.34 8.37
CA THR A 325 1.79 6.21 9.71
C THR A 325 2.50 7.48 10.15
N GLN A 326 2.46 8.51 9.30
CA GLN A 326 3.26 9.74 9.38
C GLN A 326 4.78 9.49 9.43
N GLY A 327 5.22 8.26 9.09
CA GLY A 327 6.63 7.91 8.98
C GLY A 327 7.21 8.27 7.62
N VAL A 328 8.42 7.77 7.37
CA VAL A 328 9.09 7.93 6.07
C VAL A 328 9.79 6.63 5.68
N VAL A 329 9.85 6.37 4.38
CA VAL A 329 10.50 5.19 3.80
C VAL A 329 11.59 5.62 2.83
N TRP A 330 12.72 4.90 2.86
CA TRP A 330 13.77 4.93 1.86
C TRP A 330 13.85 3.56 1.19
N VAL A 331 13.41 3.44 -0.05
CA VAL A 331 13.51 2.21 -0.84
C VAL A 331 14.81 2.19 -1.62
N VAL A 332 15.60 1.13 -1.49
CA VAL A 332 16.90 1.00 -2.14
C VAL A 332 16.73 0.95 -3.66
N GLY A 333 17.51 1.78 -4.36
CA GLY A 333 17.53 1.89 -5.81
C GLY A 333 16.97 3.22 -6.32
N LYS A 334 16.64 3.26 -7.62
CA LYS A 334 16.15 4.46 -8.32
C LYS A 334 14.73 4.33 -8.86
N ASP A 335 14.11 3.13 -8.79
CA ASP A 335 12.77 2.90 -9.36
C ASP A 335 11.66 3.34 -8.38
N PRO A 336 10.93 4.44 -8.66
CA PRO A 336 9.84 4.89 -7.80
C PRO A 336 8.69 3.89 -7.72
N ASN A 337 8.52 3.02 -8.71
CA ASN A 337 7.45 2.03 -8.70
C ASN A 337 7.70 0.89 -7.68
N LEU A 338 8.90 0.82 -7.09
CA LEU A 338 9.16 -0.08 -5.98
C LEU A 338 8.63 0.47 -4.64
N PHE A 339 8.38 1.78 -4.55
CA PHE A 339 7.99 2.47 -3.31
C PHE A 339 6.77 1.82 -2.64
N ASP A 340 5.70 1.61 -3.42
CA ASP A 340 4.43 1.03 -2.98
C ASP A 340 4.56 -0.36 -2.33
N PHE A 341 5.58 -1.14 -2.69
CA PHE A 341 5.77 -2.48 -2.11
C PHE A 341 6.34 -2.46 -0.69
N PHE A 342 6.94 -1.34 -0.28
CA PHE A 342 7.64 -1.20 1.00
C PHE A 342 6.94 -0.29 2.00
N LEU A 343 5.81 0.30 1.61
CA LEU A 343 4.88 0.94 2.53
C LEU A 343 4.65 0.03 3.76
N PRO A 344 4.86 0.51 5.02
CA PRO A 344 4.73 -0.29 6.25
C PRO A 344 3.42 -1.08 6.35
N GLU A 345 2.44 -0.61 5.64
CA GLU A 345 1.13 -1.17 5.42
C GLU A 345 1.15 -2.58 4.84
N ARG A 346 2.05 -2.81 3.92
CA ARG A 346 2.17 -4.07 3.19
C ARG A 346 2.72 -5.20 4.07
N TRP A 347 3.38 -4.90 5.19
CA TRP A 347 4.16 -5.89 5.95
C TRP A 347 4.18 -5.75 7.50
N ARG A 348 3.88 -4.58 8.09
CA ARG A 348 4.10 -4.36 9.54
C ARG A 348 3.13 -5.13 10.45
N ARG A 349 1.88 -5.32 10.03
CA ARG A 349 0.85 -6.08 10.76
C ARG A 349 0.50 -7.42 10.10
N THR A 350 1.28 -7.90 9.12
CA THR A 350 1.06 -9.25 8.56
C THR A 350 1.55 -10.27 9.58
N ASN A 351 1.09 -11.52 9.47
CA ASN A 351 1.59 -12.59 10.31
C ASN A 351 3.12 -12.66 10.19
N ARG A 352 3.80 -12.67 11.34
CA ARG A 352 5.26 -12.61 11.42
C ARG A 352 5.78 -13.65 12.38
N VAL A 353 6.94 -14.18 12.05
CA VAL A 353 7.66 -15.16 12.88
C VAL A 353 8.96 -14.50 13.32
N LYS A 354 9.24 -14.49 14.63
CA LYS A 354 10.55 -14.05 15.13
C LYS A 354 11.58 -15.09 14.73
N ILE A 355 12.65 -14.67 14.07
CA ILE A 355 13.69 -15.59 13.55
C ILE A 355 15.05 -15.43 14.23
N SER A 356 15.14 -14.52 15.20
CA SER A 356 16.33 -14.33 16.02
C SER A 356 15.94 -14.26 17.49
N GLU A 357 16.64 -14.99 18.34
CA GLU A 357 16.46 -14.91 19.80
C GLU A 357 17.08 -13.62 20.36
N ALA A 358 18.23 -13.22 19.80
CA ALA A 358 19.06 -12.10 20.28
C ALA A 358 18.70 -10.72 19.70
N SER A 359 17.86 -10.66 18.65
CA SER A 359 17.47 -9.40 18.00
C SER A 359 15.98 -9.39 17.66
N GLU A 360 15.42 -8.18 17.53
CA GLU A 360 14.07 -7.97 17.03
C GLU A 360 14.03 -8.10 15.50
N THR A 361 14.29 -9.33 15.03
CA THR A 361 14.29 -9.70 13.62
C THR A 361 13.13 -10.65 13.33
N TYR A 362 12.33 -10.30 12.32
CA TYR A 362 11.10 -11.00 11.98
C TYR A 362 11.03 -11.32 10.49
N TYR A 363 10.62 -12.55 10.20
CA TYR A 363 10.17 -12.95 8.87
C TYR A 363 8.68 -12.64 8.70
N THR A 364 8.28 -12.18 7.52
CA THR A 364 6.87 -12.03 7.14
C THR A 364 6.67 -12.21 5.63
N LYS A 365 5.43 -12.54 5.24
CA LYS A 365 4.96 -12.42 3.85
C LYS A 365 4.11 -11.15 3.74
N THR A 366 4.42 -10.29 2.76
CA THR A 366 3.62 -9.09 2.49
C THR A 366 2.24 -9.45 1.96
N LYS A 367 1.37 -8.45 1.82
CA LYS A 367 0.07 -8.60 1.15
C LYS A 367 0.17 -9.05 -0.30
N ASP A 368 1.29 -8.75 -0.96
CA ASP A 368 1.59 -9.20 -2.33
C ASP A 368 2.31 -10.56 -2.34
N ASN A 369 2.30 -11.29 -1.22
CA ASN A 369 2.99 -12.58 -1.05
C ASN A 369 4.51 -12.49 -1.31
N ILE A 370 5.11 -11.33 -1.01
CA ILE A 370 6.57 -11.13 -1.07
C ILE A 370 7.16 -11.53 0.28
N HIS A 371 8.17 -12.38 0.28
CA HIS A 371 8.87 -12.77 1.49
C HIS A 371 9.89 -11.69 1.88
N LEU A 372 9.80 -11.16 3.10
CA LEU A 372 10.70 -10.15 3.63
C LEU A 372 11.20 -10.54 5.03
N VAL A 373 12.39 -10.04 5.38
CA VAL A 373 12.87 -9.98 6.76
C VAL A 373 12.91 -8.52 7.16
N TRP A 374 12.29 -8.16 8.28
CA TRP A 374 12.47 -6.82 8.83
C TRP A 374 13.06 -6.89 10.23
N LYS A 375 13.86 -5.89 10.57
CA LYS A 375 14.67 -5.85 11.79
C LYS A 375 14.67 -4.45 12.37
N VAL A 376 14.43 -4.34 13.68
CA VAL A 376 14.55 -3.07 14.39
C VAL A 376 16.03 -2.70 14.51
N SER A 377 16.38 -1.49 14.08
CA SER A 377 17.73 -0.96 14.21
C SER A 377 18.02 -0.58 15.65
N LYS A 378 19.23 -0.87 16.10
CA LYS A 378 19.73 -0.54 17.44
C LYS A 378 20.56 0.75 17.46
N VAL A 379 20.41 1.60 16.45
CA VAL A 379 21.15 2.87 16.36
C VAL A 379 20.87 3.72 17.60
N GLY A 380 21.93 4.12 18.30
CA GLY A 380 21.82 4.82 19.59
C GLY A 380 21.96 3.92 20.82
N GLU A 381 21.98 2.61 20.65
CA GLU A 381 22.30 1.65 21.72
C GLU A 381 23.79 1.29 21.73
N ILE A 382 24.28 0.87 22.90
CA ILE A 382 25.62 0.32 23.08
C ILE A 382 25.54 -1.21 23.13
N PRO A 383 26.35 -1.95 22.34
CA PRO A 383 26.45 -3.39 22.47
C PRO A 383 26.91 -3.80 23.88
N ALA A 384 26.20 -4.72 24.53
CA ALA A 384 26.58 -5.22 25.86
C ALA A 384 28.05 -5.74 25.89
N LEU A 385 28.81 -5.26 26.89
CA LEU A 385 30.25 -5.40 27.19
C LEU A 385 31.04 -6.44 26.38
N GLY A 386 32.14 -5.99 25.76
CA GLY A 386 33.15 -6.90 25.18
C GLY A 386 34.39 -6.24 24.55
N SER A 387 34.33 -4.98 24.15
CA SER A 387 35.53 -4.26 23.67
C SER A 387 35.37 -2.75 23.86
N MET A 388 36.35 -2.10 24.48
CA MET A 388 36.48 -0.64 24.57
C MET A 388 36.48 0.06 23.18
N GLU A 389 36.57 -0.69 22.07
CA GLU A 389 36.62 -0.18 20.70
C GLU A 389 35.25 0.02 20.00
N LEU A 390 34.13 -0.43 20.57
CA LEU A 390 32.82 -0.35 19.92
C LEU A 390 32.13 1.01 20.19
N LYS A 391 32.15 1.90 19.19
CA LYS A 391 31.38 3.18 19.17
C LYS A 391 29.92 2.94 18.73
N GLY A 392 29.18 2.17 19.54
CA GLY A 392 27.77 1.85 19.31
C GLY A 392 27.48 0.98 18.09
N TYR A 393 26.19 0.69 17.87
CA TYR A 393 25.74 0.01 16.65
C TYR A 393 25.74 0.94 15.43
N ASN A 394 25.96 0.38 14.25
CA ASN A 394 25.84 1.08 12.98
C ASN A 394 24.42 1.63 12.75
N SER A 395 24.32 2.75 12.04
CA SER A 395 23.03 3.25 11.57
C SER A 395 22.43 2.32 10.51
N PRO A 396 21.10 2.32 10.31
CA PRO A 396 20.48 1.49 9.26
C PRO A 396 21.01 1.81 7.86
N PHE A 397 21.40 3.05 7.61
CA PHE A 397 21.98 3.50 6.33
C PHE A 397 23.39 2.94 6.12
N GLU A 398 24.17 2.81 7.20
CA GLU A 398 25.51 2.24 7.15
C GLU A 398 25.46 0.72 6.98
N GLU A 399 24.55 0.03 7.68
CA GLU A 399 24.32 -1.40 7.47
C GLU A 399 24.04 -1.71 5.98
N PHE A 400 23.21 -0.89 5.33
CA PHE A 400 22.87 -1.05 3.91
C PHE A 400 24.06 -0.73 2.99
N ALA A 401 24.80 0.35 3.27
CA ALA A 401 25.99 0.72 2.51
C ALA A 401 27.07 -0.37 2.57
N TYR A 402 27.31 -0.94 3.74
CA TYR A 402 28.28 -2.03 3.92
C TYR A 402 27.83 -3.30 3.21
N ALA A 403 26.54 -3.67 3.30
CA ALA A 403 26.03 -4.83 2.58
C ALA A 403 26.25 -4.71 1.06
N ILE A 404 25.94 -3.55 0.47
CA ILE A 404 26.11 -3.30 -0.97
C ILE A 404 27.59 -3.27 -1.36
N GLU A 405 28.43 -2.57 -0.59
CA GLU A 405 29.87 -2.47 -0.85
C GLU A 405 30.55 -3.85 -0.79
N LEU A 406 30.23 -4.65 0.22
CA LEU A 406 30.73 -6.03 0.35
C LEU A 406 30.31 -6.90 -0.83
N SER A 407 29.04 -6.79 -1.25
CA SER A 407 28.53 -7.51 -2.43
C SER A 407 29.31 -7.13 -3.70
N HIS A 408 29.57 -5.82 -3.92
CA HIS A 408 30.41 -5.35 -5.03
C HIS A 408 31.86 -5.85 -4.95
N ARG A 409 32.37 -6.10 -3.74
CA ARG A 409 33.70 -6.70 -3.50
C ARG A 409 33.69 -8.24 -3.50
N GLY A 410 32.60 -8.87 -3.94
CA GLY A 410 32.50 -10.32 -4.09
C GLY A 410 32.25 -11.09 -2.79
N VAL A 411 31.81 -10.41 -1.73
CA VAL A 411 31.37 -11.05 -0.48
C VAL A 411 29.86 -11.17 -0.49
N ASN A 412 29.34 -12.40 -0.55
CA ASN A 412 27.90 -12.61 -0.56
C ASN A 412 27.25 -12.09 0.74
N THR A 413 26.25 -11.22 0.59
CA THR A 413 25.42 -10.63 1.64
C THR A 413 23.94 -10.88 1.38
N ILE A 414 23.09 -10.53 2.34
CA ILE A 414 21.67 -10.27 2.08
C ILE A 414 21.46 -9.00 1.26
N TYR A 415 20.21 -8.88 0.81
CA TYR A 415 19.73 -7.84 -0.07
C TYR A 415 19.02 -6.75 0.74
N PRO A 416 19.62 -5.56 0.88
CA PRO A 416 18.89 -4.39 1.34
C PRO A 416 17.69 -4.10 0.44
N ARG A 417 16.55 -3.75 1.03
CA ARG A 417 15.35 -3.41 0.26
C ARG A 417 14.79 -2.04 0.61
N ALA A 418 14.61 -1.75 1.89
CA ALA A 418 14.14 -0.45 2.33
C ALA A 418 14.44 -0.18 3.81
N ILE A 419 14.45 1.09 4.19
CA ILE A 419 14.51 1.56 5.58
C ILE A 419 13.21 2.30 5.87
N TYR A 420 12.61 2.06 7.02
CA TYR A 420 11.41 2.75 7.47
C TYR A 420 11.67 3.41 8.83
N MET A 421 11.46 4.73 8.92
CA MET A 421 11.42 5.46 10.18
C MET A 421 9.97 5.63 10.61
N THR A 422 9.65 5.29 11.86
CA THR A 422 8.29 5.44 12.40
C THR A 422 7.86 6.90 12.40
N GLY A 423 6.56 7.20 12.26
CA GLY A 423 6.06 8.58 12.36
C GLY A 423 5.74 9.04 13.78
N ASN A 424 5.40 8.11 14.68
CA ASN A 424 5.26 8.42 16.09
C ASN A 424 6.63 8.55 16.74
N ARG A 425 6.76 9.56 17.61
CA ARG A 425 7.89 9.65 18.52
C ARG A 425 7.91 8.43 19.42
N SER A 426 9.07 7.79 19.57
CA SER A 426 9.23 6.71 20.52
C SER A 426 9.16 7.30 21.94
N HIS A 427 8.37 6.68 22.82
CA HIS A 427 8.43 6.96 24.27
C HIS A 427 9.79 6.53 24.86
N GLU A 428 10.62 5.85 24.07
CA GLU A 428 11.91 5.23 24.38
C GLU A 428 13.11 6.14 24.09
N ALA A 429 12.93 7.44 23.86
CA ALA A 429 14.02 8.43 23.80
C ALA A 429 14.94 8.41 25.06
N ILE A 430 14.53 7.70 26.11
CA ILE A 430 15.23 7.47 27.38
C ILE A 430 16.38 6.44 27.24
N TYR A 431 16.46 5.65 26.15
CA TYR A 431 17.48 4.58 25.98
C TYR A 431 18.62 4.89 25.00
N ILE A 432 18.74 6.13 24.52
CA ILE A 432 19.92 6.53 23.71
C ILE A 432 21.12 6.63 24.64
N ASN A 433 21.99 5.63 24.56
CA ASN A 433 23.23 5.58 25.30
C ASN A 433 24.43 6.01 24.44
N ASP A 434 24.26 6.11 23.12
CA ASP A 434 25.29 6.59 22.19
C ASP A 434 24.71 7.62 21.18
N THR A 435 25.19 8.86 21.25
CA THR A 435 24.77 9.94 20.33
C THR A 435 25.67 10.06 19.10
N THR A 436 26.78 9.32 19.04
CA THR A 436 27.86 9.51 18.05
C THR A 436 27.36 9.48 16.61
N ARG A 437 26.46 8.55 16.25
CA ARG A 437 25.91 8.48 14.88
C ARG A 437 24.99 9.65 14.57
N TYR A 438 24.14 10.05 15.51
CA TYR A 438 23.25 11.21 15.34
C TYR A 438 24.06 12.49 15.08
N GLU A 439 25.18 12.67 15.78
CA GLU A 439 26.10 13.80 15.60
C GLU A 439 26.86 13.71 14.27
N ASN A 440 27.52 12.59 13.99
CA ASN A 440 28.32 12.40 12.77
C ASN A 440 27.48 12.50 11.49
N HIS A 441 26.21 12.12 11.55
CA HIS A 441 25.30 12.09 10.41
C HIS A 441 24.37 13.32 10.35
N GLN A 442 24.50 14.27 11.28
CA GLN A 442 23.58 15.41 11.40
C GLN A 442 23.49 16.26 10.13
N LYS A 443 24.57 16.29 9.34
CA LYS A 443 24.64 17.04 8.07
C LYS A 443 24.06 16.31 6.87
N ILE A 444 23.67 15.04 7.02
CA ILE A 444 22.98 14.28 5.99
C ILE A 444 21.49 14.53 6.18
N LEU A 445 20.89 15.27 5.26
CA LEU A 445 19.54 15.82 5.42
C LEU A 445 18.53 15.09 4.53
N MET A 446 17.31 14.95 5.03
CA MET A 446 16.10 14.58 4.29
C MET A 446 15.65 15.73 3.38
N ALA A 447 14.67 15.46 2.52
CA ALA A 447 14.14 16.45 1.57
C ALA A 447 13.51 17.68 2.25
N ASP A 448 13.05 17.55 3.51
CA ASP A 448 12.51 18.64 4.33
C ASP A 448 13.59 19.44 5.08
N GLY A 449 14.87 19.10 4.89
CA GLY A 449 16.01 19.74 5.54
C GLY A 449 16.31 19.23 6.96
N THR A 450 15.57 18.24 7.46
CA THR A 450 15.86 17.64 8.78
C THR A 450 16.84 16.47 8.67
N PRO A 451 17.62 16.12 9.72
CA PRO A 451 18.61 15.04 9.63
C PRO A 451 17.99 13.65 9.37
N ILE A 452 18.69 12.80 8.63
CA ILE A 452 18.25 11.42 8.34
C ILE A 452 18.11 10.52 9.58
N LEU A 453 18.82 10.87 10.66
CA LEU A 453 18.75 10.19 11.96
C LEU A 453 18.11 11.10 13.00
N LYS A 454 16.99 10.66 13.57
CA LYS A 454 16.23 11.35 14.61
C LYS A 454 16.14 10.48 15.86
N ALA A 455 16.71 11.00 16.94
CA ALA A 455 16.78 10.35 18.25
C ALA A 455 15.41 9.93 18.80
N ASP A 456 14.36 10.70 18.50
CA ASP A 456 13.00 10.45 18.96
C ASP A 456 12.23 9.46 18.08
N HIS A 457 12.86 8.76 17.13
CA HIS A 457 12.18 7.83 16.22
C HIS A 457 12.90 6.49 16.11
N ASN A 458 12.11 5.43 15.90
CA ASN A 458 12.64 4.09 15.70
C ASN A 458 12.81 3.80 14.20
N TYR A 459 13.87 3.05 13.88
CA TYR A 459 14.18 2.65 12.51
C TYR A 459 14.01 1.15 12.33
N ILE A 460 13.42 0.76 11.20
CA ILE A 460 13.26 -0.62 10.78
C ILE A 460 13.97 -0.81 9.45
N THR A 461 14.89 -1.76 9.39
CA THR A 461 15.52 -2.20 8.14
C THR A 461 14.71 -3.35 7.54
N ILE A 462 14.51 -3.31 6.23
CA ILE A 462 13.77 -4.30 5.44
C ILE A 462 14.74 -4.94 4.45
N TRP A 463 14.84 -6.26 4.52
CA TRP A 463 15.74 -7.10 3.76
C TRP A 463 14.96 -8.10 2.93
N GLY A 464 15.50 -8.47 1.77
CA GLY A 464 14.97 -9.57 0.98
C GLY A 464 15.08 -10.89 1.73
N TYR A 465 14.04 -11.71 1.69
CA TYR A 465 14.11 -13.06 2.26
C TYR A 465 15.02 -13.97 1.41
N TRP A 466 15.69 -14.90 2.08
CA TRP A 466 16.62 -15.85 1.46
C TRP A 466 15.88 -16.83 0.55
N TYR A 467 16.05 -16.67 -0.77
CA TYR A 467 15.57 -17.63 -1.78
C TYR A 467 16.70 -17.94 -2.75
N GLY A 468 17.59 -18.86 -2.36
CA GLY A 468 18.61 -19.42 -3.25
C GLY A 468 19.42 -18.39 -4.07
N PRO A 469 20.02 -18.79 -5.19
CA PRO A 469 20.58 -17.86 -6.16
C PRO A 469 19.46 -16.99 -6.75
N ASP A 470 19.70 -15.68 -6.91
CA ASP A 470 18.74 -14.67 -7.39
C ASP A 470 18.06 -14.99 -8.74
N ASP A 471 18.47 -16.04 -9.45
CA ASP A 471 18.02 -16.31 -10.82
C ASP A 471 16.94 -17.40 -10.94
N VAL A 472 16.63 -18.13 -9.87
CA VAL A 472 15.82 -19.34 -9.96
C VAL A 472 14.40 -19.09 -9.46
N ASN A 473 13.44 -18.98 -10.39
CA ASN A 473 11.98 -19.13 -10.20
C ASN A 473 11.15 -17.97 -9.64
N TYR A 474 11.20 -16.81 -10.29
CA TYR A 474 10.18 -15.75 -10.08
C TYR A 474 8.75 -16.13 -10.51
N LEU A 475 8.61 -17.17 -11.36
CA LEU A 475 7.35 -17.57 -11.99
C LEU A 475 6.71 -18.82 -11.37
N ARG A 476 7.46 -19.61 -10.60
CA ARG A 476 6.93 -20.79 -9.92
C ARG A 476 6.76 -20.44 -8.45
N ASP A 477 5.54 -20.55 -7.96
CA ASP A 477 5.14 -20.27 -6.57
C ASP A 477 5.68 -21.37 -5.61
N GLU A 478 6.86 -21.91 -5.90
CA GLU A 478 7.46 -23.08 -5.25
C GLU A 478 8.52 -22.61 -4.25
N GLU A 479 8.35 -23.00 -2.98
CA GLU A 479 9.37 -22.77 -1.96
C GLU A 479 10.57 -23.68 -2.30
N PHE A 480 11.73 -23.13 -2.70
CA PHE A 480 12.91 -23.92 -3.08
C PHE A 480 13.72 -24.38 -1.86
N GLY A 481 13.53 -23.71 -0.72
CA GLY A 481 14.23 -23.97 0.53
C GLY A 481 14.01 -22.88 1.58
N LYS A 482 14.72 -22.99 2.70
CA LYS A 482 14.69 -22.05 3.84
C LYS A 482 16.09 -21.54 4.17
N GLY A 483 16.18 -20.29 4.62
CA GLY A 483 17.39 -19.75 5.25
C GLY A 483 17.58 -20.35 6.64
N MET A 484 18.82 -20.70 6.99
CA MET A 484 19.20 -21.16 8.33
C MET A 484 20.53 -20.54 8.72
N ASN A 485 20.66 -20.06 9.97
CA ASN A 485 21.96 -19.54 10.41
C ASN A 485 22.95 -20.68 10.68
N VAL A 486 24.25 -20.39 10.56
CA VAL A 486 25.32 -21.39 10.68
C VAL A 486 25.34 -22.04 12.08
N ARG A 487 24.96 -21.30 13.13
CA ARG A 487 24.85 -21.85 14.50
C ARG A 487 23.73 -22.89 14.61
N ASP A 488 22.56 -22.60 14.06
CA ASP A 488 21.42 -23.52 14.03
C ASP A 488 21.72 -24.75 13.17
N ALA A 489 22.40 -24.56 12.03
CA ALA A 489 22.82 -25.68 11.18
C ALA A 489 23.77 -26.62 11.91
N PHE A 490 24.69 -26.08 12.71
CA PHE A 490 25.57 -26.88 13.58
C PHE A 490 24.77 -27.60 14.68
N HIS A 491 23.90 -26.90 15.40
CA HIS A 491 23.07 -27.50 16.45
C HIS A 491 22.13 -28.60 15.92
N ARG A 492 21.69 -28.49 14.68
CA ARG A 492 20.85 -29.50 14.01
C ARG A 492 21.65 -30.62 13.32
N GLY A 493 22.97 -30.59 13.40
CA GLY A 493 23.84 -31.61 12.80
C GLY A 493 23.96 -31.56 11.27
N LEU A 494 23.52 -30.47 10.63
CA LEU A 494 23.67 -30.29 9.17
C LEU A 494 25.12 -30.00 8.77
N ILE A 495 25.89 -29.41 9.70
CA ILE A 495 27.33 -29.20 9.58
C ILE A 495 28.00 -29.67 10.87
N ASN A 496 29.23 -30.17 10.77
CA ASN A 496 30.05 -30.52 11.93
C ASN A 496 30.90 -29.32 12.40
N GLU A 497 31.58 -29.49 13.53
CA GLU A 497 32.40 -28.45 14.15
C GLU A 497 33.52 -27.95 13.24
N TYR A 498 34.20 -28.86 12.53
CA TYR A 498 35.22 -28.50 11.54
C TYR A 498 34.67 -27.57 10.46
N MET A 499 33.49 -27.89 9.91
CA MET A 499 32.84 -27.08 8.90
C MET A 499 32.38 -25.73 9.47
N TYR A 500 31.81 -25.71 10.68
CA TYR A 500 31.44 -24.48 11.38
C TYR A 500 32.64 -23.53 11.49
N ASN A 501 33.76 -24.01 12.04
CA ASN A 501 34.97 -23.20 12.24
C ASN A 501 35.56 -22.74 10.89
N ARG A 502 35.58 -23.63 9.88
CA ARG A 502 36.07 -23.30 8.54
C ARG A 502 35.24 -22.20 7.87
N LEU A 503 33.91 -22.24 7.98
CA LEU A 503 33.03 -21.21 7.43
C LEU A 503 33.23 -19.86 8.13
N MET A 504 33.39 -19.86 9.45
CA MET A 504 33.68 -18.65 10.23
C MET A 504 35.02 -18.02 9.82
N GLU A 505 36.09 -18.82 9.78
CA GLU A 505 37.44 -18.37 9.39
C GLU A 505 37.47 -17.83 7.96
N GLN A 506 36.90 -18.58 7.01
CA GLN A 506 36.84 -18.17 5.60
C GLN A 506 36.10 -16.84 5.45
N LYS A 507 35.04 -16.61 6.22
CA LYS A 507 34.27 -15.36 6.13
C LYS A 507 35.02 -14.18 6.75
N ARG A 508 35.74 -14.36 7.87
CA ARG A 508 36.64 -13.33 8.43
C ARG A 508 37.69 -12.89 7.42
N GLU A 509 38.35 -13.86 6.77
CA GLU A 509 39.36 -13.57 5.76
C GLU A 509 38.78 -12.85 4.53
N LYS A 510 37.59 -13.25 4.08
CA LYS A 510 36.88 -12.56 2.99
C LYS A 510 36.53 -11.11 3.37
N LEU A 511 36.07 -10.86 4.60
CA LEU A 511 35.81 -9.50 5.09
C LEU A 511 37.08 -8.66 5.11
N LYS A 512 38.17 -9.17 5.71
CA LYS A 512 39.45 -8.44 5.79
C LYS A 512 39.97 -8.06 4.41
N ARG A 513 39.96 -9.00 3.46
CA ARG A 513 40.35 -8.73 2.05
C ARG A 513 39.45 -7.70 1.38
N ALA A 514 38.17 -7.68 1.75
CA ALA A 514 37.24 -6.65 1.30
C ALA A 514 37.39 -5.33 2.07
N GLY A 515 38.34 -5.18 3.01
CA GLY A 515 38.56 -3.96 3.78
C GLY A 515 37.59 -3.76 4.93
N PHE A 516 37.05 -4.85 5.49
CA PHE A 516 36.06 -4.81 6.57
C PHE A 516 36.41 -5.76 7.72
N GLU A 517 35.85 -5.47 8.88
CA GLU A 517 35.87 -6.33 10.05
C GLU A 517 34.49 -6.33 10.73
N ASP A 518 34.02 -7.50 11.14
CA ASP A 518 32.86 -7.64 12.04
C ASP A 518 33.38 -7.89 13.45
N LEU A 519 33.22 -6.89 14.32
CA LEU A 519 33.73 -6.88 15.70
C LEU A 519 33.02 -7.89 16.61
N LYS A 520 31.88 -8.43 16.17
CA LYS A 520 31.06 -9.36 16.95
C LYS A 520 30.64 -10.58 16.13
N MET A 521 31.47 -11.04 15.21
CA MET A 521 31.09 -12.13 14.30
C MET A 521 30.67 -13.40 15.04
N LYS A 522 29.45 -13.86 14.77
CA LYS A 522 28.84 -15.09 15.32
C LYS A 522 28.23 -15.95 14.21
N GLY A 523 28.01 -17.24 14.49
CA GLY A 523 27.32 -18.14 13.56
C GLY A 523 25.90 -17.69 13.19
N GLU A 524 25.24 -16.89 14.04
CA GLU A 524 23.94 -16.26 13.76
C GLU A 524 24.00 -15.18 12.67
N HIS A 525 25.19 -14.61 12.40
CA HIS A 525 25.41 -13.54 11.42
C HIS A 525 25.62 -14.07 10.00
N LEU A 526 25.68 -15.40 9.86
CA LEU A 526 25.95 -16.11 8.63
C LEU A 526 24.76 -17.00 8.34
N LEU A 527 24.10 -16.84 7.18
CA LEU A 527 23.07 -17.79 6.77
C LEU A 527 23.47 -18.64 5.58
N LEU A 528 22.96 -19.87 5.66
CA LEU A 528 23.00 -20.95 4.70
C LEU A 528 21.63 -21.07 4.03
N SER A 529 21.63 -21.62 2.82
CA SER A 529 20.40 -22.03 2.15
C SER A 529 20.23 -23.54 2.26
N VAL A 530 19.09 -23.97 2.81
CA VAL A 530 18.71 -25.37 2.97
C VAL A 530 17.56 -25.66 2.03
N THR A 531 17.71 -26.60 1.11
CA THR A 531 16.65 -27.03 0.18
C THR A 531 15.56 -27.84 0.89
N ASN A 532 14.45 -28.11 0.21
CA ASN A 532 13.32 -28.86 0.81
C ASN A 532 13.66 -30.29 1.24
N ASP A 533 14.65 -30.91 0.60
CA ASP A 533 15.19 -32.23 0.97
C ASP A 533 16.21 -32.16 2.12
N ASN A 534 16.34 -30.99 2.76
CA ASN A 534 17.23 -30.71 3.88
C ASN A 534 18.73 -30.79 3.53
N SER A 535 19.09 -30.64 2.24
CA SER A 535 20.48 -30.50 1.79
C SER A 535 20.94 -29.04 1.74
N LEU A 536 22.26 -28.82 1.81
CA LEU A 536 22.86 -27.49 1.77
C LEU A 536 23.22 -27.10 0.33
N ILE A 537 22.92 -25.86 -0.05
CA ILE A 537 23.44 -25.30 -1.29
C ILE A 537 24.94 -25.07 -1.13
N MET A 538 25.73 -25.66 -2.04
CA MET A 538 27.19 -25.59 -2.05
C MET A 538 27.70 -24.55 -3.05
N ASP A 539 28.82 -23.92 -2.72
CA ASP A 539 29.59 -23.06 -3.60
C ASP A 539 30.44 -23.89 -4.58
N LYS A 540 31.09 -23.19 -5.53
CA LYS A 540 31.96 -23.80 -6.55
C LYS A 540 33.16 -24.60 -6.01
N ASN A 541 33.50 -24.43 -4.72
CA ASN A 541 34.59 -25.15 -4.06
C ASN A 541 34.09 -26.32 -3.21
N GLY A 542 32.79 -26.64 -3.27
CA GLY A 542 32.17 -27.70 -2.48
C GLY A 542 31.96 -27.33 -1.01
N LEU A 543 32.02 -26.05 -0.65
CA LEU A 543 31.68 -25.56 0.70
C LEU A 543 30.25 -25.02 0.73
N PRO A 544 29.52 -25.11 1.84
CA PRO A 544 28.21 -24.48 1.93
C PRO A 544 28.26 -22.99 1.58
N GLU A 545 27.36 -22.53 0.70
CA GLU A 545 27.28 -21.12 0.33
C GLU A 545 26.75 -20.30 1.52
N VAL A 546 27.58 -19.37 2.00
CA VAL A 546 27.25 -18.53 3.16
C VAL A 546 27.14 -17.06 2.77
N ARG A 547 26.09 -16.41 3.28
CA ARG A 547 25.82 -14.98 3.14
C ARG A 547 25.81 -14.29 4.50
N ILE A 548 26.31 -13.06 4.56
CA ILE A 548 26.27 -12.25 5.79
C ILE A 548 24.87 -11.65 5.96
N SER A 549 24.27 -11.84 7.14
CA SER A 549 22.97 -11.27 7.55
C SER A 549 23.06 -10.11 8.53
N ASN A 550 24.19 -9.92 9.21
CA ASN A 550 24.31 -8.91 10.26
C ASN A 550 25.46 -7.94 9.94
N PHE A 551 25.16 -6.64 10.05
CA PHE A 551 26.09 -5.54 9.77
C PHE A 551 26.17 -4.56 10.95
N GLU A 552 25.56 -4.85 12.10
CA GLU A 552 25.38 -3.91 13.22
C GLU A 552 26.70 -3.46 13.86
N CYS A 553 27.71 -4.33 13.87
CA CYS A 553 29.02 -4.10 14.49
C CYS A 553 30.17 -4.16 13.46
N MET A 554 29.87 -3.88 12.19
CA MET A 554 30.84 -3.93 11.11
C MET A 554 31.57 -2.58 10.97
N ARG A 555 32.89 -2.61 10.71
CA ARG A 555 33.69 -1.42 10.42
C ARG A 555 34.53 -1.61 9.15
N ARG A 556 34.78 -0.50 8.44
CA ARG A 556 35.84 -0.43 7.42
C ARG A 556 37.21 -0.41 8.12
N LEU A 557 38.19 -1.08 7.52
CA LEU A 557 39.60 -1.14 7.98
C LEU A 557 40.43 0.03 7.47
#